data_AF-A0A940TFE1-F1
#
_entry.id   AF-A0A940TFE1-F1
#
_cell.length_a   1.000
_cell.length_b   1.000
_cell.length_c   1.000
_cell.angle_alpha   90.00
_cell.angle_beta   90.00
_cell.angle_gamma   90.00
#
_symmetry.space_group_name_H-M   'P 1'
#
loop_
_entity.id
_entity.type
_entity.pdbx_description
1 polymer ?
#
loop_
_entity_poly.entity_id
_entity_poly.type
_entity_poly.pdbx_seq_one_letter_code
_entity_poly.pdbx_strand_id
1 'polypeptide(L)'
;MNEQTVNNSTIDISNLPTADNALMWYVAFLPLFGIVFNIYATSIYHGFLLWGLVIVVRIAVCIYDNKKLIRLGMWNGDRISPAVLFPVVYITKRFSWLKRSSAITAFAVASLILAVINNGFVKNALATDETFCEYVSQYSSSYITNLPQGDGLTANNEYIMDVLIHKYCYGEIYTSQEDSKIEYSYQEEGSERIVTASGMISDKKLVIRFILDYDGYYFNGLEVDTVELGGKILDGEEKDNILIDIFMNNAADKEAA
;
A
#
# COMPACT_ATOMS: atom_id res chain seq x y z
N MET A 1 -39.30 -40.80 -58.99
CA MET A 1 -38.85 -39.63 -58.19
C MET A 1 -38.38 -40.18 -56.86
N ASN A 2 -37.06 -40.29 -56.67
CA ASN A 2 -36.49 -40.66 -55.38
C ASN A 2 -36.34 -39.39 -54.56
N GLU A 3 -37.12 -39.27 -53.49
CA GLU A 3 -36.92 -38.25 -52.48
C GLU A 3 -35.55 -38.46 -51.82
N GLN A 4 -34.69 -37.46 -51.97
CA GLN A 4 -33.47 -37.34 -51.18
C GLN A 4 -33.87 -37.06 -49.73
N THR A 5 -33.70 -38.04 -48.86
CA THR A 5 -33.69 -37.84 -47.41
C THR A 5 -32.50 -36.95 -47.04
N VAL A 6 -32.79 -35.67 -46.83
CA VAL A 6 -31.86 -34.71 -46.20
C VAL A 6 -31.75 -35.10 -44.73
N ASN A 7 -30.64 -35.75 -44.36
CA ASN A 7 -30.30 -36.00 -42.96
C ASN A 7 -29.95 -34.67 -42.29
N ASN A 8 -30.92 -34.06 -41.61
CA ASN A 8 -30.67 -33.01 -40.63
C ASN A 8 -29.98 -33.65 -39.40
N SER A 9 -28.65 -33.70 -39.41
CA SER A 9 -27.88 -33.96 -38.19
C SER A 9 -27.96 -32.72 -37.30
N THR A 10 -28.94 -32.69 -36.40
CA THR A 10 -29.04 -31.69 -35.34
C THR A 10 -27.81 -31.84 -34.45
N ILE A 11 -26.85 -30.92 -34.57
CA ILE A 11 -25.66 -30.90 -33.72
C ILE A 11 -26.13 -30.63 -32.29
N ASP A 12 -25.90 -31.58 -31.39
CA ASP A 12 -26.20 -31.40 -29.98
C ASP A 12 -25.19 -30.43 -29.35
N ILE A 13 -25.59 -29.16 -29.29
CA ILE A 13 -24.79 -28.03 -28.82
C ILE A 13 -24.41 -28.20 -27.34
N SER A 14 -25.17 -28.99 -26.57
CA SER A 14 -24.96 -29.18 -25.13
C SER A 14 -23.72 -30.02 -24.81
N ASN A 15 -23.24 -30.81 -25.77
CA ASN A 15 -22.08 -31.70 -25.63
C ASN A 15 -20.77 -31.11 -26.16
N LEU A 16 -20.77 -29.86 -26.63
CA LEU A 16 -19.55 -29.18 -27.05
C LEU A 16 -18.72 -28.75 -25.83
N PRO A 17 -17.39 -28.98 -25.83
CA PRO A 17 -16.54 -28.54 -24.75
C PRO A 17 -16.62 -27.02 -24.60
N THR A 18 -17.03 -26.56 -23.41
CA THR A 18 -17.05 -25.14 -23.08
C THR A 18 -15.80 -24.78 -22.30
N ALA A 19 -15.08 -23.75 -22.74
CA ALA A 19 -14.04 -23.16 -21.93
C ALA A 19 -14.68 -22.46 -20.74
N ASP A 20 -14.33 -22.83 -19.51
CA ASP A 20 -14.69 -22.06 -18.32
C ASP A 20 -13.86 -20.77 -18.24
N ASN A 21 -14.43 -19.70 -17.72
CA ASN A 21 -13.76 -18.42 -17.51
C ASN A 21 -13.29 -18.20 -16.06
N ALA A 22 -13.59 -19.10 -15.12
CA ALA A 22 -13.24 -18.96 -13.70
C ALA A 22 -11.74 -18.68 -13.48
N LEU A 23 -10.86 -19.39 -14.20
CA LEU A 23 -9.41 -19.17 -14.13
C LEU A 23 -9.00 -17.76 -14.60
N MET A 24 -9.67 -17.22 -15.61
CA MET A 24 -9.36 -15.89 -16.13
C MET A 24 -9.85 -14.79 -15.20
N TRP A 25 -11.00 -15.00 -14.54
CA TRP A 25 -11.43 -14.15 -13.44
C TRP A 25 -10.41 -14.17 -12.29
N TYR A 26 -9.96 -15.36 -11.86
CA TYR A 26 -8.93 -15.48 -10.83
C TYR A 26 -7.65 -14.71 -11.19
N VAL A 27 -7.13 -14.86 -12.42
CA VAL A 27 -5.96 -14.13 -12.92
C VAL A 27 -6.18 -12.61 -12.94
N ALA A 28 -7.41 -12.16 -13.19
CA ALA A 28 -7.78 -10.76 -13.20
C ALA A 28 -7.96 -10.18 -11.78
N PHE A 29 -8.38 -10.98 -10.80
CA PHE A 29 -8.47 -10.55 -9.39
C PHE A 29 -7.13 -10.59 -8.65
N LEU A 30 -6.18 -11.42 -9.07
CA LEU A 30 -4.92 -11.61 -8.34
C LEU A 30 -4.13 -10.32 -8.04
N PRO A 31 -4.06 -9.32 -8.94
CA PRO A 31 -3.44 -8.03 -8.61
C PRO A 31 -4.09 -7.33 -7.42
N LEU A 32 -5.42 -7.42 -7.27
CA LEU A 32 -6.14 -6.83 -6.14
C LEU A 32 -5.84 -7.56 -4.83
N PHE A 33 -5.69 -8.89 -4.86
CA PHE A 33 -5.19 -9.63 -3.71
C PHE A 33 -3.76 -9.19 -3.33
N GLY A 34 -2.91 -8.93 -4.33
CA GLY A 34 -1.59 -8.33 -4.10
C GLY A 34 -1.65 -7.01 -3.34
N ILE A 35 -2.62 -6.13 -3.67
CA ILE A 35 -2.84 -4.88 -2.92
C ILE A 35 -3.26 -5.17 -1.47
N VAL A 36 -4.24 -6.06 -1.27
CA VAL A 36 -4.74 -6.38 0.08
C VAL A 36 -3.65 -6.98 0.94
N PHE A 37 -2.85 -7.90 0.41
CA PHE A 37 -1.76 -8.53 1.15
C PHE A 37 -0.53 -7.62 1.31
N ASN A 38 -0.48 -6.49 0.60
CA ASN A 38 0.61 -5.54 0.73
C ASN A 38 0.74 -5.00 2.16
N ILE A 39 -0.35 -4.91 2.91
CA ILE A 39 -0.35 -4.44 4.30
C ILE A 39 0.44 -5.34 5.24
N TYR A 40 0.66 -6.61 4.87
CA TYR A 40 1.41 -7.58 5.67
C TYR A 40 2.87 -7.71 5.22
N ALA A 41 3.28 -6.99 4.17
CA ALA A 41 4.65 -7.00 3.69
C ALA A 41 5.49 -6.01 4.51
N THR A 42 6.02 -6.49 5.64
CA THR A 42 6.78 -5.70 6.62
C THR A 42 8.24 -5.48 6.24
N SER A 43 8.63 -5.75 4.99
CA SER A 43 9.92 -5.35 4.45
C SER A 43 9.93 -5.45 2.93
N ILE A 44 10.96 -4.87 2.32
CA ILE A 44 11.25 -4.92 0.89
C ILE A 44 11.30 -6.36 0.36
N TYR A 45 11.86 -7.30 1.13
CA TYR A 45 11.95 -8.71 0.76
C TYR A 45 10.57 -9.38 0.74
N HIS A 46 9.70 -9.08 1.71
CA HIS A 46 8.32 -9.55 1.70
C HIS A 46 7.55 -8.95 0.52
N GLY A 47 7.81 -7.68 0.18
CA GLY A 47 7.27 -7.02 -1.00
C GLY A 47 7.64 -7.75 -2.29
N PHE A 48 8.93 -8.05 -2.50
CA PHE A 48 9.39 -8.82 -3.65
C PHE A 48 8.79 -10.22 -3.69
N LEU A 49 8.72 -10.92 -2.56
CA LEU A 49 8.12 -12.25 -2.47
C LEU A 49 6.64 -12.24 -2.85
N LEU A 50 5.87 -11.30 -2.30
CA LEU A 50 4.44 -11.14 -2.56
C LEU A 50 4.18 -10.86 -4.04
N TRP A 51 4.79 -9.82 -4.59
CA TRP A 51 4.53 -9.42 -5.98
C TRP A 51 5.13 -10.39 -6.98
N GLY A 52 6.26 -11.01 -6.66
CA GLY A 52 6.83 -12.12 -7.41
C GLY A 52 5.86 -13.30 -7.49
N LEU A 53 5.24 -13.69 -6.36
CA LEU A 53 4.24 -14.74 -6.33
C LEU A 53 3.00 -14.39 -7.15
N VAL A 54 2.49 -13.15 -7.05
CA VAL A 54 1.36 -12.67 -7.88
C VAL A 54 1.69 -12.81 -9.36
N ILE A 55 2.89 -12.43 -9.80
CA ILE A 55 3.29 -12.55 -11.21
C ILE A 55 3.39 -14.03 -11.63
N VAL A 56 4.11 -14.84 -10.86
CA VAL A 56 4.35 -16.26 -11.17
C VAL A 56 3.05 -17.05 -11.23
N VAL A 57 2.15 -16.86 -10.26
CA VAL A 57 0.86 -17.56 -10.21
C VAL A 57 -0.01 -17.18 -11.42
N ARG A 58 -0.08 -15.89 -11.80
CA ARG A 58 -0.83 -15.47 -13.00
C ARG A 58 -0.32 -16.16 -14.26
N ILE A 59 1.00 -16.17 -14.45
CA ILE A 59 1.62 -16.83 -15.61
C ILE A 59 1.34 -18.33 -15.59
N ALA A 60 1.50 -19.00 -14.44
CA ALA A 60 1.24 -20.43 -14.30
C ALA A 60 -0.23 -20.80 -14.63
N VAL A 61 -1.19 -20.00 -14.16
CA VAL A 61 -2.61 -20.21 -14.46
C VAL A 61 -2.90 -19.98 -15.94
N CYS A 62 -2.30 -18.96 -16.58
CA CYS A 62 -2.43 -18.75 -18.03
C CYS A 62 -1.83 -19.91 -18.84
N ILE A 63 -0.67 -20.45 -18.43
CA ILE A 63 -0.07 -21.65 -19.04
C ILE A 63 -1.00 -22.85 -18.90
N TYR A 64 -1.57 -23.07 -17.71
CA TYR A 64 -2.48 -24.17 -17.44
C TYR A 64 -3.77 -24.06 -18.29
N ASP A 65 -4.39 -22.89 -18.33
CA ASP A 65 -5.56 -22.62 -19.17
C ASP A 65 -5.24 -22.83 -20.65
N ASN A 66 -4.09 -22.37 -21.15
CA ASN A 66 -3.72 -22.56 -22.55
C ASN A 66 -3.52 -24.06 -22.90
N LYS A 67 -2.87 -24.83 -22.02
CA LYS A 67 -2.78 -26.30 -22.15
C LYS A 67 -4.15 -26.96 -22.17
N LYS A 68 -5.09 -26.49 -21.34
CA LYS A 68 -6.47 -26.98 -21.34
C LYS A 68 -7.17 -26.68 -22.66
N LEU A 69 -7.03 -25.47 -23.21
CA LEU A 69 -7.61 -25.10 -24.51
C LEU A 69 -7.04 -25.90 -25.68
N ILE A 70 -5.73 -26.18 -25.70
CA ILE A 70 -5.09 -27.09 -26.67
C ILE A 70 -5.75 -28.47 -26.62
N ARG A 71 -5.87 -29.06 -25.43
CA ARG A 71 -6.46 -30.40 -25.24
C ARG A 71 -7.92 -30.48 -25.68
N LEU A 72 -8.67 -29.38 -25.56
CA LEU A 72 -10.06 -29.30 -25.97
C LEU A 72 -10.23 -28.99 -27.47
N GLY A 73 -9.14 -28.83 -28.23
CA GLY A 73 -9.20 -28.44 -29.65
C GLY A 73 -9.75 -27.03 -29.88
N MET A 74 -9.81 -26.20 -28.83
CA MET A 74 -10.35 -24.83 -28.87
C MET A 74 -9.28 -23.79 -29.22
N TRP A 75 -8.07 -24.24 -29.50
CA TRP A 75 -6.93 -23.43 -29.85
C TRP A 75 -6.29 -23.97 -31.13
N ASN A 76 -6.09 -23.10 -32.12
CA ASN A 76 -5.61 -23.47 -33.45
C ASN A 76 -4.09 -23.71 -33.52
N GLY A 77 -3.38 -23.65 -32.40
CA GLY A 77 -1.93 -23.87 -32.34
C GLY A 77 -1.56 -25.14 -31.59
N ASP A 78 -0.52 -25.84 -32.04
CA ASP A 78 -0.04 -27.07 -31.38
C ASP A 78 0.87 -26.80 -30.18
N ARG A 79 1.12 -25.52 -29.87
CA ARG A 79 2.07 -25.08 -28.85
C ARG A 79 1.47 -24.03 -27.94
N ILE A 80 2.08 -23.90 -26.76
CA ILE A 80 1.74 -22.89 -25.78
C ILE A 80 1.99 -21.51 -26.38
N SER A 81 0.98 -20.64 -26.31
CA SER A 81 1.11 -19.26 -26.80
C SER A 81 2.12 -18.47 -25.95
N PRO A 82 3.09 -17.76 -26.54
CA PRO A 82 3.97 -16.85 -25.79
C PRO A 82 3.23 -15.76 -25.01
N ALA A 83 1.99 -15.46 -25.40
CA ALA A 83 1.16 -14.47 -24.73
C ALA A 83 0.89 -14.82 -23.25
N VAL A 84 0.99 -16.10 -22.85
CA VAL A 84 0.78 -16.54 -21.45
C VAL A 84 1.73 -15.86 -20.46
N LEU A 85 2.89 -15.37 -20.92
CA LEU A 85 3.85 -14.61 -20.10
C LEU A 85 3.34 -13.21 -19.74
N PHE A 86 2.36 -12.70 -20.50
CA PHE A 86 1.73 -11.41 -20.28
C PHE A 86 0.23 -11.63 -20.06
N PRO A 87 -0.21 -11.91 -18.81
CA PRO A 87 -1.56 -12.37 -18.52
C PRO A 87 -2.69 -11.52 -19.12
N VAL A 88 -2.56 -10.20 -19.13
CA VAL A 88 -3.54 -9.29 -19.76
C VAL A 88 -3.61 -9.51 -21.28
N VAL A 89 -2.45 -9.60 -21.95
CA VAL A 89 -2.38 -9.88 -23.39
C VAL A 89 -2.94 -11.26 -23.70
N TYR A 90 -2.64 -12.25 -22.86
CA TYR A 90 -3.19 -13.60 -22.98
C TYR A 90 -4.71 -13.61 -22.89
N ILE A 91 -5.29 -12.96 -21.87
CA ILE A 91 -6.75 -12.85 -21.69
C ILE A 91 -7.37 -12.21 -22.94
N THR A 92 -6.86 -11.09 -23.41
CA THR A 92 -7.36 -10.41 -24.63
C THR A 92 -7.37 -11.36 -25.84
N LYS A 93 -6.26 -12.03 -26.10
CA LYS A 93 -6.13 -12.95 -27.21
C LYS A 93 -7.06 -14.15 -27.08
N ARG A 94 -7.12 -14.76 -25.89
CA ARG A 94 -8.03 -15.87 -25.57
C ARG A 94 -9.49 -15.53 -25.85
N PHE A 95 -9.97 -14.38 -25.38
CA PHE A 95 -11.36 -13.97 -25.59
C PHE A 95 -11.67 -13.65 -27.05
N SER A 96 -10.70 -13.11 -27.79
CA SER A 96 -10.81 -12.95 -29.25
C SER A 96 -10.93 -14.29 -29.97
N TRP A 97 -10.09 -15.29 -29.64
CA TRP A 97 -10.13 -16.63 -30.25
C TRP A 97 -11.44 -17.36 -29.96
N LEU A 98 -11.93 -17.24 -28.73
CA LEU A 98 -13.18 -17.87 -28.30
C LEU A 98 -14.43 -17.08 -28.72
N LYS A 99 -14.28 -15.92 -29.37
CA LYS A 99 -15.38 -15.01 -29.77
C LYS A 99 -16.31 -14.67 -28.60
N ARG A 100 -15.74 -14.34 -27.44
CA ARG A 100 -16.46 -14.04 -26.19
C ARG A 100 -16.29 -12.59 -25.76
N SER A 101 -17.16 -12.12 -24.86
CA SER A 101 -17.12 -10.76 -24.29
C SER A 101 -15.76 -10.42 -23.67
N SER A 102 -15.27 -9.22 -23.92
CA SER A 102 -14.00 -8.68 -23.41
C SER A 102 -14.09 -8.08 -22.00
N ALA A 103 -15.20 -8.26 -21.28
CA ALA A 103 -15.37 -7.69 -19.93
C ALA A 103 -14.24 -8.08 -18.96
N ILE A 104 -13.79 -9.34 -18.99
CA ILE A 104 -12.67 -9.80 -18.14
C ILE A 104 -11.37 -9.08 -18.53
N THR A 105 -11.15 -8.80 -19.81
CA THR A 105 -9.99 -8.04 -20.27
C THR A 105 -9.98 -6.64 -19.67
N ALA A 106 -11.11 -5.92 -19.76
CA ALA A 106 -11.24 -4.58 -19.21
C ALA A 106 -10.97 -4.58 -17.70
N PHE A 107 -11.53 -5.55 -16.98
CA PHE A 107 -11.29 -5.71 -15.54
C PHE A 107 -9.83 -6.07 -15.22
N ALA A 108 -9.20 -6.96 -16.01
CA ALA A 108 -7.80 -7.34 -15.83
C ALA A 108 -6.83 -6.16 -16.08
N VAL A 109 -7.18 -5.24 -16.99
CA VAL A 109 -6.44 -4.00 -17.20
C VAL A 109 -6.61 -3.06 -16.01
N ALA A 110 -7.85 -2.80 -15.59
CA ALA A 110 -8.14 -1.89 -14.48
C ALA A 110 -7.50 -2.35 -13.16
N SER A 111 -7.64 -3.62 -12.82
CA SER A 111 -7.01 -4.22 -11.64
C SER A 111 -5.48 -4.16 -11.67
N LEU A 112 -4.86 -4.36 -12.84
CA LEU A 112 -3.41 -4.23 -12.99
C LEU A 112 -2.96 -2.78 -12.80
N ILE A 113 -3.66 -1.80 -13.37
CA ILE A 113 -3.35 -0.37 -13.19
C ILE A 113 -3.45 0.00 -11.71
N LEU A 114 -4.54 -0.39 -11.04
CA LEU A 114 -4.71 -0.15 -9.61
C LEU A 114 -3.59 -0.78 -8.78
N ALA A 115 -3.19 -2.01 -9.12
CA ALA A 115 -2.10 -2.71 -8.45
C ALA A 115 -0.75 -2.03 -8.65
N VAL A 116 -0.47 -1.50 -9.84
CA VAL A 116 0.76 -0.74 -10.11
C VAL A 116 0.79 0.54 -9.29
N ILE A 117 -0.28 1.34 -9.28
CA ILE A 117 -0.34 2.60 -8.52
C ILE A 117 -0.25 2.35 -7.01
N ASN A 118 -0.85 1.26 -6.52
CA ASN A 118 -0.85 0.92 -5.10
C ASN A 118 0.31 0.04 -4.65
N ASN A 119 1.25 -0.27 -5.55
CA ASN A 119 2.42 -1.06 -5.23
C ASN A 119 3.39 -0.27 -4.35
N GLY A 120 3.90 -0.86 -3.27
CA GLY A 120 4.84 -0.20 -2.35
C GLY A 120 6.10 0.33 -3.05
N PHE A 121 6.65 -0.40 -4.02
CA PHE A 121 7.82 0.04 -4.80
C PHE A 121 7.50 1.26 -5.67
N VAL A 122 6.31 1.30 -6.27
CA VAL A 122 5.89 2.43 -7.11
C VAL A 122 5.58 3.65 -6.25
N LYS A 123 4.92 3.45 -5.11
CA LYS A 123 4.68 4.53 -4.14
C LYS A 123 5.99 5.13 -3.65
N ASN A 124 6.99 4.30 -3.34
CA ASN A 124 8.33 4.78 -3.00
C ASN A 124 8.96 5.58 -4.14
N ALA A 125 8.96 5.03 -5.35
CA ALA A 125 9.57 5.68 -6.52
C ALA A 125 8.91 7.02 -6.89
N LEU A 126 7.66 7.24 -6.47
CA LEU A 126 6.90 8.47 -6.67
C LEU A 126 6.83 9.33 -5.40
N ALA A 127 7.45 8.90 -4.29
CA ALA A 127 7.40 9.63 -3.04
C ALA A 127 8.13 10.98 -3.20
N THR A 128 7.49 12.03 -2.70
CA THR A 128 8.05 13.38 -2.60
C THR A 128 8.36 13.70 -1.15
N ASP A 129 9.12 14.77 -0.93
CA ASP A 129 9.36 15.36 0.39
C ASP A 129 8.05 15.53 1.19
N GLU A 130 7.01 16.02 0.52
CA GLU A 130 5.67 16.19 1.08
C GLU A 130 5.05 14.85 1.50
N THR A 131 5.29 13.76 0.76
CA THR A 131 4.79 12.42 1.11
C THR A 131 5.38 11.94 2.45
N PHE A 132 6.67 12.20 2.70
CA PHE A 132 7.31 11.85 3.98
C PHE A 132 6.83 12.73 5.14
N CYS A 133 6.65 14.03 4.88
CA CYS A 133 6.04 14.93 5.85
C CYS A 133 4.60 14.51 6.20
N GLU A 134 3.80 14.12 5.21
CA GLU A 134 2.45 13.56 5.41
C GLU A 134 2.49 12.26 6.20
N TYR A 135 3.44 11.36 5.91
CA TYR A 135 3.60 10.12 6.69
C TYR A 135 3.83 10.41 8.16
N VAL A 136 4.75 11.31 8.49
CA VAL A 136 4.99 11.68 9.89
C VAL A 136 3.76 12.38 10.45
N SER A 137 3.34 13.51 9.88
CA SER A 137 2.19 14.28 10.42
C SER A 137 0.93 13.44 10.67
N GLN A 138 0.61 12.45 9.82
CA GLN A 138 -0.58 11.61 9.91
C GLN A 138 -0.41 10.29 10.69
N TYR A 139 0.81 9.94 11.11
CA TYR A 139 1.06 8.69 11.83
C TYR A 139 0.62 8.77 13.29
N SER A 140 0.35 7.59 13.87
CA SER A 140 0.09 7.45 15.30
C SER A 140 1.40 7.55 16.08
N SER A 141 1.37 8.20 17.24
CA SER A 141 2.53 8.30 18.15
C SER A 141 3.06 6.93 18.63
N SER A 142 2.24 5.88 18.51
CA SER A 142 2.57 4.48 18.84
C SER A 142 3.73 3.89 18.04
N TYR A 143 4.03 4.47 16.88
CA TYR A 143 5.11 4.02 16.00
C TYR A 143 6.48 4.63 16.36
N ILE A 144 6.54 5.50 17.37
CA ILE A 144 7.80 6.03 17.88
C ILE A 144 8.46 4.98 18.78
N THR A 145 9.59 4.43 18.33
CA THR A 145 10.23 3.27 18.98
C THR A 145 11.05 3.64 20.21
N ASN A 146 11.48 4.89 20.32
CA ASN A 146 12.41 5.37 21.36
C ASN A 146 11.77 6.36 22.37
N LEU A 147 10.45 6.31 22.57
CA LEU A 147 9.81 7.09 23.62
C LEU A 147 10.22 6.58 25.02
N PRO A 148 10.29 7.48 26.03
CA PRO A 148 10.54 7.10 27.42
C PRO A 148 9.50 6.10 27.92
N GLN A 149 9.92 4.93 28.42
CA GLN A 149 9.00 3.94 28.98
C GLN A 149 8.92 4.12 30.49
N GLY A 150 7.87 4.80 30.97
CA GLY A 150 7.51 4.86 32.38
C GLY A 150 6.40 3.88 32.73
N ASP A 151 6.29 3.50 34.00
CA ASP A 151 5.20 2.65 34.49
C ASP A 151 3.84 3.30 34.19
N GLY A 152 3.03 2.65 33.35
CA GLY A 152 1.69 3.13 32.96
C GLY A 152 1.65 4.17 31.84
N LEU A 153 2.80 4.53 31.24
CA LEU A 153 2.84 5.41 30.07
C LEU A 153 2.69 4.58 28.79
N THR A 154 1.61 4.84 28.06
CA THR A 154 1.42 4.32 26.70
C THR A 154 1.36 5.49 25.75
N ALA A 155 2.06 5.39 24.61
CA ALA A 155 1.89 6.32 23.51
C ALA A 155 0.40 6.47 23.17
N ASN A 156 -0.01 7.68 22.82
CA ASN A 156 -1.40 7.95 22.52
C ASN A 156 -1.76 7.40 21.13
N ASN A 157 -2.09 6.10 21.09
CA ASN A 157 -2.34 5.36 19.86
C ASN A 157 -3.50 5.95 19.04
N GLU A 158 -4.42 6.68 19.68
CA GLU A 158 -5.64 7.22 19.08
C GLU A 158 -5.41 8.54 18.34
N TYR A 159 -4.36 9.28 18.67
CA TYR A 159 -4.11 10.60 18.11
C TYR A 159 -2.94 10.61 17.13
N ILE A 160 -3.18 11.33 16.06
CA ILE A 160 -2.25 11.61 14.98
C ILE A 160 -1.15 12.57 15.49
N MET A 161 0.10 12.39 15.09
CA MET A 161 1.23 13.18 15.58
C MET A 161 1.04 14.68 15.40
N ASP A 162 0.48 15.12 14.27
CA ASP A 162 0.19 16.54 14.05
C ASP A 162 -0.73 17.13 15.11
N VAL A 163 -1.75 16.38 15.53
CA VAL A 163 -2.71 16.80 16.56
C VAL A 163 -2.01 16.96 17.91
N LEU A 164 -1.13 16.02 18.26
CA LEU A 164 -0.42 16.00 19.53
C LEU A 164 0.58 17.16 19.62
N ILE A 165 1.38 17.36 18.58
CA ILE A 165 2.37 18.46 18.52
C ILE A 165 1.65 19.81 18.48
N HIS A 166 0.54 19.91 17.72
CA HIS A 166 -0.28 21.13 17.69
C HIS A 166 -0.88 21.45 19.06
N LYS A 167 -1.48 20.47 19.75
CA LYS A 167 -2.05 20.66 21.10
C LYS A 167 -0.99 21.17 22.08
N TYR A 168 0.23 20.64 22.01
CA TYR A 168 1.32 21.08 22.86
C TYR A 168 1.82 22.49 22.52
N CYS A 169 1.95 22.82 21.23
CA CYS A 169 2.42 24.15 20.79
C CYS A 169 1.40 25.26 21.10
N TYR A 170 0.13 25.03 20.80
CA TYR A 170 -0.89 26.08 20.74
C TYR A 170 -1.98 25.95 21.81
N GLY A 171 -1.94 24.90 22.65
CA GLY A 171 -2.87 24.71 23.77
C GLY A 171 -4.27 24.23 23.39
N GLU A 172 -4.63 24.17 22.11
CA GLU A 172 -5.92 23.73 21.60
C GLU A 172 -5.78 22.79 20.38
N ILE A 173 -6.78 21.94 20.14
CA ILE A 173 -6.86 21.08 18.94
C ILE A 173 -7.45 21.93 17.81
N TYR A 174 -6.57 22.58 17.05
CA TYR A 174 -6.85 23.47 15.90
C TYR A 174 -7.91 24.56 16.14
N THR A 175 -7.46 25.77 16.44
CA THR A 175 -8.30 26.97 16.24
C THR A 175 -8.23 27.40 14.78
N SER A 176 -9.32 27.97 14.28
CA SER A 176 -9.54 28.31 12.87
C SER A 176 -8.68 29.48 12.35
N GLN A 177 -7.42 29.62 12.79
CA GLN A 177 -6.52 30.67 12.33
C GLN A 177 -5.42 30.10 11.44
N GLU A 178 -5.35 30.64 10.22
CA GLU A 178 -4.37 30.33 9.17
C GLU A 178 -2.90 30.52 9.61
N ASP A 179 -2.65 31.05 10.82
CA ASP A 179 -1.32 31.41 11.34
C ASP A 179 -0.71 30.40 12.32
N SER A 180 -1.45 29.39 12.80
CA SER A 180 -0.96 28.39 13.78
C SER A 180 -0.88 27.00 13.19
N LYS A 181 0.12 26.74 12.35
CA LYS A 181 0.35 25.44 11.72
C LYS A 181 1.73 24.90 12.10
N ILE A 182 1.80 23.60 12.37
CA ILE A 182 3.08 22.89 12.48
C ILE A 182 3.70 22.81 11.09
N GLU A 183 4.92 23.32 10.96
CA GLU A 183 5.70 23.24 9.72
C GLU A 183 6.46 21.92 9.69
N TYR A 184 6.33 21.17 8.59
CA TYR A 184 7.09 19.96 8.35
C TYR A 184 8.06 20.17 7.20
N SER A 185 9.31 19.78 7.40
CA SER A 185 10.32 19.71 6.35
C SER A 185 10.94 18.33 6.31
N TYR A 186 11.39 17.94 5.12
CA TYR A 186 12.07 16.67 4.89
C TYR A 186 13.49 16.93 4.42
N GLN A 187 14.42 16.10 4.89
CA GLN A 187 15.82 16.11 4.48
C GLN A 187 16.37 14.68 4.43
N GLU A 188 17.27 14.45 3.48
CA GLU A 188 18.05 13.22 3.39
C GLU A 188 19.46 13.45 3.93
N GLU A 189 19.88 12.65 4.90
CA GLU A 189 21.24 12.65 5.44
C GLU A 189 21.84 11.25 5.26
N GLY A 190 22.56 11.05 4.13
CA GLY A 190 23.10 9.74 3.78
C GLY A 190 21.99 8.73 3.46
N SER A 191 21.88 7.68 4.28
CA SER A 191 20.79 6.69 4.20
C SER A 191 19.58 7.07 5.06
N GLU A 192 19.69 8.09 5.90
CA GLU A 192 18.62 8.48 6.82
C GLU A 192 17.63 9.40 6.12
N ARG A 193 16.37 9.22 6.53
CA ARG A 193 15.21 9.95 6.04
C ARG A 193 14.71 10.75 7.23
N ILE A 194 14.90 12.07 7.20
CA ILE A 194 14.68 12.91 8.37
C ILE A 194 13.50 13.83 8.09
N VAL A 195 12.51 13.82 8.98
CA VAL A 195 11.41 14.78 8.96
C VAL A 195 11.50 15.65 10.21
N THR A 196 11.42 16.96 10.02
CA THR A 196 11.48 17.93 11.09
C THR A 196 10.12 18.58 11.26
N ALA A 197 9.52 18.47 12.44
CA ALA A 197 8.32 19.20 12.82
C ALA A 197 8.71 20.45 13.60
N SER A 198 8.14 21.61 13.26
CA SER A 198 8.41 22.89 13.90
C SER A 198 7.12 23.59 14.31
N GLY A 199 7.07 24.10 15.54
CA GLY A 199 5.94 24.87 16.07
C GLY A 199 6.40 25.95 17.06
N MET A 200 5.47 26.76 17.55
CA MET A 200 5.78 27.84 18.50
C MET A 200 5.10 27.59 19.85
N ILE A 201 5.87 27.69 20.94
CA ILE A 201 5.40 27.63 22.33
C ILE A 201 5.81 28.93 23.02
N SER A 202 4.86 29.81 23.34
CA SER A 202 5.11 31.05 24.10
C SER A 202 6.36 31.82 23.60
N ASP A 203 6.40 32.12 22.29
CA ASP A 203 7.50 32.78 21.56
C ASP A 203 8.82 32.00 21.43
N LYS A 204 8.87 30.74 21.89
CA LYS A 204 10.00 29.83 21.65
C LYS A 204 9.65 28.83 20.56
N LYS A 205 10.55 28.64 19.61
CA LYS A 205 10.40 27.63 18.56
C LYS A 205 10.67 26.24 19.13
N LEU A 206 9.72 25.32 19.03
CA LEU A 206 9.92 23.89 19.23
C LEU A 206 10.32 23.27 17.89
N VAL A 207 11.36 22.45 17.88
CA VAL A 207 11.77 21.66 16.71
C VAL A 207 11.97 20.21 17.14
N ILE A 208 11.28 19.28 16.50
CA ILE A 208 11.44 17.84 16.72
C ILE A 208 11.93 17.21 15.42
N ARG A 209 13.09 16.56 15.46
CA ARG A 209 13.64 15.80 14.33
C ARG A 209 13.31 14.33 14.50
N PHE A 210 12.67 13.76 13.49
CA PHE A 210 12.34 12.36 13.41
C PHE A 210 13.18 11.66 12.35
N ILE A 211 13.80 10.53 12.70
CA ILE A 211 14.44 9.62 11.74
C ILE A 211 13.42 8.54 11.40
N LEU A 212 13.15 8.38 10.10
CA LEU A 212 12.25 7.36 9.57
C LEU A 212 13.04 6.08 9.28
N ASP A 213 12.64 4.97 9.88
CA ASP A 213 13.09 3.64 9.46
C ASP A 213 12.25 3.21 8.24
N TYR A 214 12.77 3.50 7.06
CA TYR A 214 12.10 3.25 5.79
C TYR A 214 13.03 2.53 4.82
N ASP A 215 12.66 1.31 4.42
CA ASP A 215 13.51 0.44 3.60
C ASP A 215 13.29 0.62 2.08
N GLY A 216 12.58 1.67 1.68
CA GLY A 216 12.20 1.91 0.28
C GLY A 216 10.99 1.08 -0.18
N TYR A 217 10.31 0.39 0.73
CA TYR A 217 9.06 -0.31 0.44
C TYR A 217 8.05 -0.15 1.57
N TYR A 218 8.50 -0.33 2.81
CA TYR A 218 7.70 -0.31 4.02
C TYR A 218 8.31 0.61 5.06
N PHE A 219 7.45 1.24 5.85
CA PHE A 219 7.81 2.07 6.98
C PHE A 219 7.81 1.20 8.23
N ASN A 220 8.99 0.93 8.78
CA ASN A 220 9.19 0.04 9.93
C ASN A 220 8.95 0.76 11.26
N GLY A 221 9.21 2.05 11.34
CA GLY A 221 9.08 2.82 12.57
C GLY A 221 9.63 4.23 12.47
N LEU A 222 9.44 4.98 13.54
CA LEU A 222 9.94 6.35 13.70
C LEU A 222 10.79 6.45 14.95
N GLU A 223 11.87 7.21 14.89
CA GLU A 223 12.70 7.53 16.04
C GLU A 223 12.78 9.04 16.22
N VAL A 224 12.70 9.52 17.46
CA VAL A 224 12.99 10.92 17.78
C VAL A 224 14.49 11.09 18.00
N ASP A 225 15.14 11.76 17.06
CA ASP A 225 16.57 12.07 17.11
C ASP A 225 16.84 13.21 18.09
N THR A 226 16.41 14.42 17.75
CA THR A 226 16.64 15.62 18.56
C THR A 226 15.35 16.37 18.86
N VAL A 227 15.31 16.98 20.04
CA VAL A 227 14.28 17.96 20.41
C VAL A 227 15.00 19.27 20.75
N GLU A 228 14.57 20.37 20.13
CA GLU A 228 15.10 21.70 20.39
C GLU A 228 13.97 22.61 20.87
N LEU A 229 14.26 23.43 21.88
CA LEU A 229 13.34 24.47 22.34
C LEU A 229 14.07 25.82 22.43
N GLY A 230 13.68 26.76 21.58
CA GLY A 230 14.22 28.12 21.55
C GLY A 230 15.73 28.19 21.28
N GLY A 231 16.26 27.37 20.37
CA GLY A 231 17.69 27.36 20.05
C GLY A 231 18.54 26.38 20.88
N LYS A 232 17.96 25.76 21.91
CA LYS A 232 18.66 24.83 22.81
C LYS A 232 18.24 23.39 22.52
N ILE A 233 19.20 22.55 22.12
CA ILE A 233 19.02 21.10 22.04
C ILE A 233 18.83 20.56 23.46
N LEU A 234 17.78 19.76 23.64
CA LEU A 234 17.42 19.14 24.91
C LEU A 234 17.93 17.71 24.94
N ASP A 235 18.47 17.32 26.10
CA ASP A 235 19.04 16.00 26.35
C ASP A 235 18.57 15.44 27.70
N GLY A 236 18.57 14.12 27.84
CA GLY A 236 18.21 13.42 29.07
C GLY A 236 16.80 13.73 29.55
N GLU A 237 16.66 14.02 30.85
CA GLU A 237 15.37 14.21 31.51
C GLU A 237 14.55 15.38 30.94
N GLU A 238 15.20 16.46 30.45
CA GLU A 238 14.50 17.58 29.81
C GLU A 238 13.82 17.14 28.49
N LYS A 239 14.51 16.32 27.68
CA LYS A 239 13.96 15.75 26.44
C LYS A 239 12.81 14.80 26.75
N ASP A 240 13.02 13.90 27.71
CA ASP A 240 12.05 12.85 28.05
C ASP A 240 10.73 13.43 28.56
N ASN A 241 10.78 14.45 29.43
CA ASN A 241 9.58 15.11 29.94
C ASN A 241 8.73 15.74 28.83
N ILE A 242 9.36 16.42 27.87
CA ILE A 242 8.64 17.01 26.73
C ILE A 242 8.01 15.92 25.86
N LEU A 243 8.74 14.83 25.58
CA LEU A 243 8.20 13.73 24.76
C LEU A 243 7.04 13.02 25.44
N ILE A 244 7.10 12.84 26.76
CA ILE A 244 5.98 12.29 27.55
C ILE A 244 4.77 13.22 27.46
N ASP A 245 4.96 14.53 27.65
CA ASP A 245 3.87 15.51 27.59
C ASP A 245 3.19 15.58 26.21
N ILE A 246 3.97 15.47 25.13
CA ILE A 246 3.43 15.50 23.77
C ILE A 246 2.75 14.16 23.42
N PHE A 247 3.41 13.03 23.66
CA PHE A 247 3.05 11.76 23.03
C PHE A 247 2.41 10.74 23.96
N MET A 248 2.53 10.87 25.28
CA MET A 248 2.14 9.83 26.24
C MET A 248 1.15 10.30 27.31
N ASN A 249 1.00 11.61 27.52
CA ASN A 249 0.26 12.10 28.69
C ASN A 249 -1.26 12.01 28.50
N ASN A 250 -1.81 10.94 29.08
CA ASN A 250 -3.24 10.71 29.33
C ASN A 250 -3.52 10.44 30.83
N ALA A 251 -2.53 10.68 31.72
CA ALA A 251 -2.71 10.41 33.15
C ALA A 251 -3.54 11.50 33.85
N ALA A 252 -3.47 12.75 33.40
CA ALA A 252 -4.20 13.87 34.04
C ALA A 252 -5.66 14.02 33.57
N ASP A 253 -5.99 13.62 32.34
CA ASP A 253 -7.33 13.84 31.77
C ASP A 253 -8.34 12.74 32.14
N LYS A 254 -7.89 11.60 32.70
CA LYS A 254 -8.77 10.53 33.21
C LYS A 254 -9.22 10.70 34.66
N GLU A 255 -8.61 11.60 35.44
CA GLU A 255 -9.05 11.92 36.81
C GLU A 255 -10.09 13.07 36.84
N ALA A 256 -10.40 13.67 35.70
CA ALA A 256 -11.37 14.77 35.58
C ALA A 256 -12.69 14.38 34.87
N ALA A 257 -12.91 13.09 34.57
CA ALA A 257 -14.13 12.58 33.92
C ALA A 257 -14.95 11.68 34.87
#